data_AF-A0A2D9CL94-F1
#
_entry.id   AF-A0A2D9CL94-F1
#
_cell.length_a   1.000
_cell.length_b   1.000
_cell.length_c   1.000
_cell.angle_alpha   90.00
_cell.angle_beta   90.00
_cell.angle_gamma   90.00
#
_symmetry.space_group_name_H-M   'P 1'
#
loop_
_entity.id
_entity.type
_entity.pdbx_description
1 polymer ?
#
loop_
_entity_poly.entity_id
_entity_poly.type
_entity_poly.pdbx_seq_one_letter_code
_entity_poly.pdbx_strand_id
1 'polypeptide(L)' 'MNTLPNDYQNFIALSRYARWLPEKNRRETWQETVARYFDFMEEHLKENTNQELVPKTRKILEDAVLNLEVMPSM' A
#
# COMPACT_ATOMS: atom_id res chain seq x y z
N MET A 1 -13.57 1.25 11.73
CA MET A 1 -14.17 1.44 10.39
C MET A 1 -13.48 0.47 9.46
N ASN A 2 -14.22 -0.47 8.88
CA ASN A 2 -13.70 -1.40 7.88
C ASN A 2 -13.24 -0.59 6.67
N THR A 3 -11.93 -0.58 6.41
CA THR A 3 -11.30 0.21 5.34
C THR A 3 -11.49 -0.43 3.96
N LEU A 4 -11.84 -1.71 3.93
CA LEU A 4 -12.16 -2.45 2.72
C LEU A 4 -13.65 -2.86 2.67
N PRO A 5 -14.24 -3.02 1.47
CA PRO A 5 -15.68 -3.18 1.27
C PRO A 5 -16.36 -4.31 2.03
N ASN A 6 -15.65 -5.39 2.35
CA ASN A 6 -16.22 -6.51 3.10
C ASN A 6 -15.22 -7.15 4.08
N ASP A 7 -15.74 -7.94 5.02
CA ASP A 7 -14.95 -8.57 6.09
C ASP A 7 -13.94 -9.59 5.57
N TYR A 8 -14.25 -10.29 4.48
CA TYR A 8 -13.33 -11.26 3.87
C TYR A 8 -12.10 -10.56 3.28
N GLN A 9 -12.28 -9.43 2.60
CA GLN A 9 -11.19 -8.60 2.10
C GLN A 9 -10.36 -8.02 3.25
N ASN A 10 -11.00 -7.52 4.31
CA ASN A 10 -10.28 -7.06 5.50
C ASN A 10 -9.46 -8.18 6.14
N PHE A 11 -10.01 -9.39 6.24
CA PHE A 11 -9.30 -10.56 6.76
C PHE A 11 -8.08 -10.92 5.91
N ILE A 12 -8.21 -10.93 4.57
CA ILE A 12 -7.08 -11.19 3.66
C ILE A 12 -6.01 -10.10 3.82
N ALA A 13 -6.39 -8.82 3.79
CA ALA A 13 -5.45 -7.71 3.91
C ALA A 13 -4.64 -7.79 5.21
N LEU A 14 -5.32 -8.03 6.34
CA LEU A 14 -4.69 -8.15 7.66
C LEU A 14 -3.81 -9.40 7.81
N SER A 15 -4.24 -10.54 7.25
CA SER A 15 -3.55 -11.83 7.42
C SER A 15 -2.38 -12.02 6.45
N ARG A 16 -2.39 -11.39 5.28
CA ARG A 16 -1.38 -11.60 4.22
C ARG A 16 -0.45 -10.42 4.00
N TYR A 17 -0.95 -9.20 4.04
CA TYR A 17 -0.19 -8.03 3.58
C TYR A 17 0.20 -7.06 4.71
N ALA A 18 -0.62 -6.96 5.76
CA ALA A 18 -0.36 -6.08 6.88
C ALA A 18 0.79 -6.58 7.76
N ARG A 19 1.84 -5.76 7.89
CA ARG A 19 2.95 -6.03 8.81
C ARG A 19 2.57 -5.69 10.25
N TRP A 20 3.27 -6.29 11.21
CA TRP A 20 3.17 -5.91 12.62
C TRP A 20 4.02 -4.66 12.89
N LEU A 21 3.45 -3.71 13.61
CA LEU A 21 4.11 -2.46 14.04
C LEU A 21 4.34 -2.52 15.57
N PRO A 22 5.53 -2.95 16.04
CA PRO A 22 5.81 -3.14 17.46
C PRO A 22 5.53 -1.90 18.31
N GLU A 23 5.92 -0.73 17.81
CA GLU A 23 5.79 0.56 18.48
C GLU A 23 4.34 1.01 18.64
N LYS A 24 3.43 0.56 17.76
CA LYS A 24 1.99 0.83 17.85
C LYS A 24 1.20 -0.33 18.46
N ASN A 25 1.85 -1.45 18.75
CA ASN A 25 1.25 -2.69 19.23
C ASN A 25 0.02 -3.15 18.41
N ARG A 26 0.10 -3.02 17.08
CA ARG A 26 -0.96 -3.42 16.14
C ARG A 26 -0.40 -3.76 14.77
N ARG A 27 -1.23 -4.33 13.90
CA ARG A 27 -0.91 -4.46 12.47
C ARG A 27 -1.16 -3.15 11.73
N GLU A 28 -0.51 -3.00 10.58
CA GLU A 28 -0.76 -1.94 9.60
C GLU A 28 -2.25 -1.86 9.23
N THR A 29 -2.74 -0.65 8.97
CA THR A 29 -3.99 -0.45 8.23
C THR A 29 -3.75 -0.67 6.74
N TRP A 30 -4.84 -0.80 5.96
CA TRP A 30 -4.73 -0.92 4.50
C TRP A 30 -3.96 0.25 3.89
N GLN A 31 -4.23 1.48 4.36
CA GLN A 31 -3.53 2.69 3.93
C GLN A 31 -2.02 2.63 4.23
N GLU A 32 -1.64 2.19 5.43
CA GLU A 32 -0.22 2.06 5.81
C GLU A 32 0.48 0.99 4.96
N THR A 33 -0.20 -0.12 4.66
CA THR A 33 0.32 -1.18 3.78
C THR A 33 0.53 -0.70 2.34
N VAL A 34 -0.42 0.06 1.79
CA VAL A 34 -0.32 0.63 0.43
C VAL A 34 0.78 1.71 0.37
N ALA A 35 0.81 2.63 1.34
CA ALA A 35 1.85 3.66 1.40
C ALA A 35 3.26 3.05 1.45
N ARG A 36 3.45 2.01 2.28
CA ARG A 36 4.72 1.29 2.37
C ARG A 36 5.16 0.68 1.04
N TYR A 37 4.22 0.20 0.22
CA TYR A 37 4.55 -0.30 -1.12
C TYR A 37 5.05 0.82 -2.02
N PHE A 38 4.37 1.97 -2.04
CA PHE A 38 4.78 3.11 -2.86
C PHE A 38 6.09 3.74 -2.38
N ASP A 39 6.34 3.78 -1.07
CA ASP A 39 7.63 4.22 -0.51
C ASP A 39 8.77 3.35 -1.04
N PHE A 40 8.61 2.03 -0.99
CA PHE A 40 9.57 1.10 -1.56
C PHE A 40 9.74 1.30 -3.07
N MET A 41 8.63 1.44 -3.81
CA MET A 41 8.68 1.59 -5.27
C MET A 41 9.33 2.91 -5.70
N GLU A 42 9.14 3.99 -4.97
CA GLU A 42 9.77 5.28 -5.24
C GLU A 42 11.29 5.18 -5.14
N GLU A 43 11.81 4.57 -4.07
CA GLU A 43 13.25 4.30 -3.90
C GLU A 43 13.75 3.32 -4.97
N HIS A 44 13.04 2.20 -5.16
CA HIS A 44 13.43 1.15 -6.09
C HIS A 44 13.53 1.66 -7.54
N LEU A 45 12.54 2.44 -8.00
CA LEU A 45 12.55 3.00 -9.35
C LEU A 45 13.71 3.98 -9.55
N LYS A 46 13.99 4.81 -8.54
CA LYS A 46 15.10 5.75 -8.59
C LYS A 46 16.46 5.06 -8.66
N GLU A 47 16.63 3.96 -7.93
CA GLU A 47 17.91 3.22 -7.88
C GLU A 47 18.12 2.30 -9.07
N ASN A 48 17.04 1.73 -9.65
CA ASN A 48 17.12 0.68 -10.66
C ASN A 48 16.75 1.15 -12.06
N THR A 49 16.25 2.38 -12.20
CA THR A 49 15.85 2.96 -13.49
C THR A 49 16.25 4.44 -13.57
N ASN A 50 16.21 5.02 -14.77
CA ASN A 50 16.36 6.47 -14.96
C ASN A 50 15.02 7.23 -14.82
N GLN A 51 14.08 6.69 -14.04
CA GLN A 51 12.75 7.27 -13.84
C GLN A 51 12.48 7.46 -12.36
N GLU A 52 12.10 8.68 -11.99
CA GLU A 52 11.62 8.99 -10.65
C GLU A 52 10.08 8.96 -10.63
N LEU A 53 9.51 8.48 -9.53
CA LEU A 53 8.06 8.45 -9.37
C LEU A 53 7.55 9.87 -9.04
N VAL A 54 7.09 10.58 -10.07
CA VAL A 54 6.57 11.95 -9.91
C VAL A 54 5.44 11.98 -8.86
N PRO A 55 5.43 12.93 -7.90
CA PRO A 55 4.45 12.96 -6.81
C PRO A 55 2.98 12.93 -7.25
N LYS A 56 2.66 13.58 -8.38
CA LYS A 56 1.32 13.54 -8.97
C LYS A 56 0.94 12.13 -9.43
N THR A 57 1.86 11.43 -10.10
CA THR A 57 1.65 10.06 -10.56
C THR A 57 1.55 9.10 -9.37
N ARG A 58 2.42 9.24 -8.38
CA ARG A 58 2.36 8.48 -7.13
C ARG A 58 0.97 8.55 -6.52
N LYS A 59 0.45 9.78 -6.32
CA LYS A 59 -0.86 9.99 -5.71
C LYS A 59 -2.00 9.33 -6.50
N ILE A 60 -2.00 9.47 -7.82
CA ILE A 60 -3.04 8.85 -8.68
C ILE A 60 -3.04 7.33 -8.52
N LEU A 61 -1.85 6.72 -8.55
CA LEU A 61 -1.72 5.27 -8.42
C LEU A 61 -2.08 4.79 -7.00
N GLU A 62 -1.65 5.52 -5.97
CA GLU A 62 -1.96 5.22 -4.58
C GLU A 62 -3.47 5.28 -4.33
N ASP A 63 -4.14 6.33 -4.80
CA ASP A 63 -5.60 6.48 -4.72
C ASP A 63 -6.32 5.35 -5.47
N ALA A 64 -5.85 4.96 -6.65
CA ALA A 64 -6.44 3.86 -7.43
C ALA A 64 -6.32 2.50 -6.72
N VAL A 65 -5.19 2.24 -6.02
CA VAL A 65 -5.01 1.04 -5.20
C VAL A 65 -5.89 1.10 -3.95
N LEU A 66 -5.99 2.25 -3.29
CA LEU A 66 -6.86 2.43 -2.13
C LEU A 66 -8.33 2.22 -2.47
N ASN A 67 -8.77 2.66 -3.66
CA ASN A 67 -10.12 2.49 -4.18
C ASN A 67 -10.38 1.11 -4.81
N LEU A 68 -9.38 0.21 -4.79
CA LEU A 68 -9.46 -1.14 -5.35
C LEU A 68 -9.71 -1.19 -6.87
N GLU A 69 -9.31 -0.14 -7.59
CA GLU A 69 -9.45 -0.03 -9.04
C GLU A 69 -8.35 -0.82 -9.76
N VAL A 70 -7.15 -0.85 -9.18
CA VAL A 70 -5.98 -1.58 -9.67
C VAL A 70 -5.25 -2.21 -8.49
N MET A 71 -4.74 -3.44 -8.64
CA MET A 71 -4.00 -4.14 -7.58
C MET A 71 -2.61 -4.55 -8.09
N PRO A 72 -1.52 -4.06 -7.48
CA PRO A 72 -0.18 -4.55 -7.79
C PRO A 72 0.01 -5.96 -7.21
N SER A 73 0.99 -6.70 -7.75
CA SER A 73 1.52 -7.86 -7.03
C SER A 73 2.30 -7.35 -5.82
N MET A 74 1.70 -7.50 -4.63
CA MET A 74 2.27 -7.18 -3.31
C MET A 74 3.09 -8.35 -2.78
#